data_AF-A0A6B9FI02-F1
#
_entry.id   AF-A0A6B9FI02-F1
#
_cell.length_a   1.000
_cell.length_b   1.000
_cell.length_c   1.000
_cell.angle_alpha   90.00
_cell.angle_beta   90.00
_cell.angle_gamma   90.00
#
_symmetry.space_group_name_H-M   'P 1'
#
loop_
_entity.id
_entity.type
_entity.pdbx_description
1 polymer ?
#
loop_
_entity_poly.entity_id
_entity_poly.type
_entity_poly.pdbx_seq_one_letter_code
_entity_poly.pdbx_strand_id
1 'polypeptide(L)'
;MSVSDLRWGRGGYRYDRNGQVVEGRHGDGSAERYGYDAALNVAEFAEAGAGPASGLVQAVSYGRDPTGGLRAWRGTPGGRIETAHGPSGERVTYRHDVCGRVVERVLERDGFRPRKWLYRWDGEDRLVGCTTPVGEMWA
;
A
#
# COMPACT_ATOMS: atom_id res chain seq x y z
N MET A 1 6.82 13.91 -13.67
CA MET A 1 8.22 14.21 -13.29
C MET A 1 9.03 12.94 -13.47
N SER A 2 10.27 13.02 -13.95
CA SER A 2 11.14 11.87 -14.21
C SER A 2 12.27 11.87 -13.18
N VAL A 3 12.51 10.73 -12.55
CA VAL A 3 13.64 10.49 -11.65
C VAL A 3 14.66 9.66 -12.40
N SER A 4 15.92 10.09 -12.33
CA SER A 4 17.05 9.39 -12.93
C SER A 4 17.60 8.41 -11.89
N ASP A 5 17.47 7.11 -12.12
CA ASP A 5 18.08 6.07 -11.27
C ASP A 5 19.36 5.54 -11.95
N LEU A 6 20.47 5.50 -11.20
CA LEU A 6 21.80 5.15 -11.73
C LEU A 6 21.98 3.64 -12.01
N ARG A 7 21.03 2.78 -11.62
CA ARG A 7 21.05 1.34 -11.96
C ARG A 7 20.24 1.01 -13.22
N TRP A 8 19.22 1.80 -13.56
CA TRP A 8 18.25 1.40 -14.60
C TRP A 8 17.89 2.49 -15.63
N GLY A 9 18.54 3.66 -15.58
CA GLY A 9 18.34 4.73 -16.57
C GLY A 9 17.15 5.65 -16.26
N ARG A 10 16.70 6.43 -17.25
CA ARG A 10 15.68 7.47 -17.07
C ARG A 10 14.28 6.85 -17.07
N GLY A 11 13.64 6.80 -15.91
CA GLY A 11 12.29 6.26 -15.74
C GLY A 11 11.20 7.33 -15.66
N GLY A 12 9.95 6.89 -15.66
CA GLY A 12 8.77 7.75 -15.53
C GLY A 12 7.68 7.09 -14.70
N TYR A 13 6.92 7.91 -13.98
CA TYR A 13 5.80 7.46 -13.14
C TYR A 13 4.48 8.03 -13.64
N ARG A 14 3.43 7.21 -13.57
CA ARG A 14 2.04 7.63 -13.73
C ARG A 14 1.35 7.58 -12.38
N TYR A 15 0.43 8.53 -12.18
CA TYR A 15 -0.27 8.70 -10.93
C TYR A 15 -1.78 8.61 -11.14
N ASP A 16 -2.51 8.12 -10.13
CA ASP A 16 -3.96 8.26 -10.05
C ASP A 16 -4.37 9.67 -9.60
N ARG A 17 -5.69 9.89 -9.46
CA ARG A 17 -6.25 11.17 -9.00
C ARG A 17 -5.89 11.56 -7.55
N ASN A 18 -5.43 10.60 -6.75
CA ASN A 18 -5.01 10.80 -5.37
C ASN A 18 -3.50 11.02 -5.27
N GLY A 19 -2.78 11.06 -6.39
CA GLY A 19 -1.33 11.22 -6.43
C GLY A 19 -0.53 9.95 -6.13
N GLN A 20 -1.17 8.78 -6.15
CA GLN A 20 -0.50 7.49 -5.92
C GLN A 20 0.05 6.92 -7.22
N VAL A 21 1.20 6.26 -7.16
CA VAL A 21 1.87 5.68 -8.35
C VAL A 21 1.11 4.47 -8.84
N VAL A 22 0.54 4.52 -10.04
CA VAL A 22 -0.14 3.35 -10.66
C VAL A 22 0.75 2.60 -11.64
N GLU A 23 1.80 3.25 -12.14
CA GLU A 23 2.79 2.63 -13.01
C GLU A 23 4.14 3.32 -12.85
N GLY A 24 5.20 2.53 -12.65
CA GLY A 24 6.59 2.94 -12.79
C GLY A 24 7.18 2.28 -14.03
N ARG A 25 7.86 3.05 -14.88
CA ARG A 25 8.61 2.53 -16.03
C ARG A 25 10.08 2.86 -15.88
N HIS A 26 10.92 1.85 -15.99
CA HIS A 26 12.37 1.98 -15.87
C HIS A 26 13.01 2.20 -17.25
N GLY A 27 14.25 2.70 -17.27
CA GLY A 27 14.94 3.06 -18.51
C GLY A 27 15.37 1.87 -19.36
N ASP A 28 15.39 0.67 -18.80
CA ASP A 28 15.56 -0.60 -19.52
C ASP A 28 14.25 -1.08 -20.21
N GLY A 29 13.14 -0.38 -19.97
CA GLY A 29 11.83 -0.69 -20.54
C GLY A 29 10.97 -1.63 -19.69
N SER A 30 11.46 -2.10 -18.53
CA SER A 30 10.66 -2.82 -17.56
C SER A 30 9.63 -1.90 -16.90
N ALA A 31 8.55 -2.48 -16.36
CA ALA A 31 7.49 -1.71 -15.74
C ALA A 31 6.88 -2.40 -14.53
N GLU A 32 6.57 -1.59 -13.52
CA GLU A 32 5.84 -1.97 -12.31
C GLU A 32 4.46 -1.33 -12.34
N ARG A 33 3.43 -2.04 -11.87
CA ARG A 33 2.05 -1.56 -11.78
C ARG A 33 1.49 -1.83 -10.39
N TYR A 34 0.71 -0.88 -9.91
CA TYR A 34 0.11 -0.94 -8.57
C TYR A 34 -1.39 -0.71 -8.66
N GLY A 35 -2.14 -1.59 -8.00
CA GLY A 35 -3.57 -1.45 -7.77
C GLY A 35 -3.84 -1.15 -6.30
N TYR A 36 -4.80 -0.27 -6.02
CA TYR A 36 -5.11 0.20 -4.67
C TYR A 36 -6.52 -0.23 -4.23
N ASP A 37 -6.67 -0.56 -2.95
CA ASP A 37 -7.97 -0.76 -2.33
C ASP A 37 -8.70 0.58 -2.06
N ALA A 38 -9.95 0.49 -1.60
CA ALA A 38 -10.76 1.67 -1.30
C ALA A 38 -10.22 2.51 -0.13
N ALA A 39 -9.32 1.94 0.68
CA ALA A 39 -8.61 2.63 1.74
C ALA A 39 -7.22 3.12 1.30
N LEU A 40 -6.96 3.16 -0.01
CA LEU A 40 -5.76 3.72 -0.64
C LEU A 40 -4.46 2.95 -0.33
N ASN A 41 -4.56 1.65 -0.03
CA ASN A 41 -3.38 0.79 0.16
C ASN A 41 -3.13 -0.07 -1.08
N VAL A 42 -1.88 -0.42 -1.35
CA VAL A 42 -1.52 -1.35 -2.43
C VAL A 42 -2.19 -2.70 -2.16
N ALA A 43 -3.10 -3.09 -3.04
CA ALA A 43 -3.82 -4.36 -3.02
C ALA A 43 -3.32 -5.31 -4.12
N GLU A 44 -2.71 -4.76 -5.17
CA GLU A 44 -2.20 -5.50 -6.31
C GLU A 44 -0.84 -4.92 -6.74
N PHE A 45 0.08 -5.80 -7.10
CA PHE A 45 1.36 -5.47 -7.71
C PHE A 45 1.59 -6.36 -8.92
N ALA A 46 2.13 -5.78 -9.99
CA ALA A 46 2.56 -6.54 -11.15
C ALA A 46 3.85 -5.95 -11.73
N GLU A 47 4.81 -6.81 -12.05
CA GLU A 47 6.05 -6.48 -12.73
C GLU A 47 6.03 -7.09 -14.13
N ALA A 48 6.38 -6.29 -15.13
CA ALA A 48 6.54 -6.69 -16.52
C ALA A 48 8.00 -6.49 -16.95
N GLY A 49 8.52 -7.46 -17.70
CA GLY A 49 9.90 -7.43 -18.17
C GLY A 49 10.15 -6.32 -19.21
N ALA A 50 11.42 -6.10 -19.54
CA ALA A 50 11.85 -5.09 -20.50
C ALA A 50 11.35 -5.37 -21.93
N GLY A 51 10.60 -4.43 -22.52
CA GLY A 51 10.21 -4.46 -23.94
C GLY A 51 8.73 -4.83 -24.22
N PRO A 52 8.22 -4.53 -25.42
CA PRO A 52 6.78 -4.59 -25.74
C PRO A 52 6.20 -6.01 -25.83
N ALA A 53 7.04 -7.04 -25.89
CA ALA A 53 6.64 -8.45 -25.96
C ALA A 53 6.87 -9.21 -24.64
N SER A 54 7.34 -8.51 -23.61
CA SER A 54 7.72 -9.12 -22.34
C SER A 54 6.48 -9.29 -21.46
N GLY A 55 6.23 -10.54 -21.06
CA GLY A 55 5.12 -10.89 -20.18
C GLY A 55 5.33 -10.41 -18.74
N LEU A 56 4.37 -10.76 -17.89
CA LEU A 56 4.49 -10.55 -16.45
C LEU A 56 5.64 -11.39 -15.89
N VAL A 57 6.58 -10.72 -15.22
CA VAL A 57 7.64 -11.35 -14.42
C VAL A 57 7.08 -11.77 -13.08
N GLN A 58 6.25 -10.90 -12.48
CA GLN A 58 5.59 -11.15 -11.21
C GLN A 58 4.20 -10.54 -11.21
N ALA A 59 3.24 -11.21 -10.56
CA ALA A 59 1.95 -10.62 -10.22
C ALA A 59 1.53 -11.14 -8.84
N VAL A 60 1.28 -10.21 -7.92
CA VAL A 60 0.88 -10.49 -6.55
C VAL A 60 -0.41 -9.74 -6.25
N SER A 61 -1.41 -10.46 -5.74
CA SER A 61 -2.56 -9.83 -5.10
C SER A 61 -2.42 -10.01 -3.59
N TYR A 62 -2.35 -8.90 -2.86
CA TYR A 62 -2.25 -8.89 -1.41
C TYR A 62 -3.63 -9.14 -0.73
N GLY A 63 -4.65 -9.39 -1.55
CA GLY A 63 -6.05 -9.50 -1.19
C GLY A 63 -6.66 -8.12 -1.03
N ARG A 64 -7.73 -7.84 -1.78
CA ARG A 64 -8.50 -6.61 -1.64
C ARG A 64 -8.95 -6.45 -0.21
N ASP A 65 -8.60 -5.33 0.40
CA ASP A 65 -8.97 -5.10 1.79
C ASP A 65 -10.52 -5.00 1.89
N PRO A 66 -11.18 -5.82 2.73
CA PRO A 66 -12.64 -5.79 2.91
C PRO A 66 -13.13 -4.47 3.53
N THR A 67 -12.22 -3.58 3.94
CA THR A 67 -12.52 -2.29 4.57
C THR A 67 -13.17 -1.25 3.68
N GLY A 68 -13.37 -1.51 2.38
CA GLY A 68 -14.11 -0.60 1.50
C GLY A 68 -15.54 -0.27 1.95
N GLY A 69 -16.07 -0.95 2.99
CA GLY A 69 -17.32 -0.66 3.67
C GLY A 69 -17.21 -0.29 5.16
N LEU A 70 -16.03 0.06 5.69
CA LEU A 70 -15.88 0.44 7.11
C LEU A 70 -16.76 1.64 7.48
N ARG A 71 -17.31 1.59 8.69
CA ARG A 71 -18.16 2.60 9.34
C ARG A 71 -17.71 2.81 10.79
N ALA A 72 -18.36 3.76 11.46
CA ALA A 72 -18.17 4.02 12.89
C ALA A 72 -16.71 4.30 13.29
N TRP A 73 -16.09 5.25 12.61
CA TRP A 73 -14.74 5.71 12.89
C TRP A 73 -14.66 6.35 14.29
N ARG A 74 -13.73 5.87 15.12
CA ARG A 74 -13.31 6.52 16.36
C ARG A 74 -11.91 7.05 16.19
N GLY A 75 -11.69 8.26 16.69
CA GLY A 75 -10.40 8.92 16.60
C GLY A 75 -10.15 9.88 17.74
N THR A 76 -8.94 10.42 17.74
CA THR A 76 -8.51 11.47 18.68
C THR A 76 -9.11 12.83 18.28
N PRO A 77 -9.14 13.81 19.20
CA PRO A 77 -9.52 15.20 18.87
C PRO A 77 -8.72 15.82 17.72
N GLY A 78 -7.49 15.32 17.47
CA GLY A 78 -6.63 15.75 16.35
C GLY A 78 -6.95 15.09 15.01
N GLY A 79 -8.09 14.38 14.87
CA GLY A 79 -8.53 13.78 13.61
C GLY A 79 -7.86 12.46 13.23
N ARG A 80 -6.97 11.92 14.09
CA ARG A 80 -6.34 10.61 13.86
C ARG A 80 -7.34 9.50 14.15
N ILE A 81 -7.53 8.59 13.21
CA ILE A 81 -8.46 7.46 13.34
C ILE A 81 -7.79 6.33 14.09
N GLU A 82 -8.32 5.92 15.24
CA GLU A 82 -7.76 4.82 16.03
C GLU A 82 -8.44 3.48 15.73
N THR A 83 -9.76 3.51 15.49
CA THR A 83 -10.56 2.30 15.30
C THR A 83 -11.67 2.50 14.28
N ALA A 84 -11.99 1.45 13.54
CA ALA A 84 -13.09 1.39 12.58
C ALA A 84 -13.75 0.01 12.58
N HIS A 85 -15.01 -0.07 12.13
CA HIS A 85 -15.78 -1.31 12.13
C HIS A 85 -16.38 -1.64 10.76
N GLY A 86 -16.30 -2.90 10.34
CA GLY A 86 -16.88 -3.38 9.09
C GLY A 86 -18.32 -3.88 9.24
N PRO A 87 -19.04 -4.01 8.12
CA PRO A 87 -20.43 -4.44 8.11
C PRO A 87 -20.62 -5.90 8.50
N SER A 88 -19.55 -6.70 8.54
CA SER A 88 -19.58 -8.13 8.84
C SER A 88 -18.81 -8.47 10.12
N GLY A 89 -18.70 -7.50 11.03
CA GLY A 89 -18.04 -7.67 12.34
C GLY A 89 -16.54 -7.45 12.31
N GLU A 90 -15.98 -6.96 11.20
CA GLU A 90 -14.57 -6.57 11.16
C GLU A 90 -14.29 -5.44 12.15
N ARG A 91 -13.14 -5.50 12.80
CA ARG A 91 -12.57 -4.39 13.56
C ARG A 91 -11.21 -4.07 13.00
N VAL A 92 -10.98 -2.80 12.67
CA VAL A 92 -9.67 -2.30 12.26
C VAL A 92 -9.15 -1.34 13.30
N THR A 93 -7.91 -1.55 13.72
CA THR A 93 -7.21 -0.64 14.62
C THR A 93 -5.95 -0.10 13.96
N TYR A 94 -5.65 1.16 14.26
CA TYR A 94 -4.50 1.88 13.71
C TYR A 94 -3.65 2.43 14.85
N ARG A 95 -2.33 2.29 14.74
CA ARG A 95 -1.38 2.99 15.61
C ARG A 95 -0.62 4.02 14.81
N HIS A 96 -0.34 5.13 15.47
CA HIS A 96 0.37 6.26 14.87
C HIS A 96 1.67 6.52 15.59
N ASP A 97 2.66 7.03 14.86
CA ASP A 97 3.83 7.64 15.47
C ASP A 97 3.54 9.05 16.01
N VAL A 98 4.58 9.70 16.52
CA VAL A 98 4.51 11.07 17.05
C VAL A 98 4.07 12.09 15.99
N CYS A 99 4.49 11.90 14.74
CA CYS A 99 4.12 12.72 13.59
C CYS A 99 2.66 12.49 13.16
N GLY A 100 2.02 11.41 13.62
CA GLY A 100 0.64 11.07 13.28
C GLY A 100 0.51 10.18 12.06
N ARG A 101 1.60 9.57 11.60
CA ARG A 101 1.60 8.61 10.50
C ARG A 101 1.26 7.23 11.02
N VAL A 102 0.49 6.46 10.25
CA VAL A 102 0.14 5.09 10.63
C VAL A 102 1.38 4.21 10.56
N VAL A 103 1.75 3.56 11.66
CA VAL A 103 2.88 2.61 11.73
C VAL A 103 2.42 1.16 11.85
N GLU A 104 1.18 0.95 12.28
CA GLU A 104 0.59 -0.38 12.40
C GLU A 104 -0.89 -0.32 12.06
N ARG A 105 -1.36 -1.33 11.33
CA ARG A 105 -2.77 -1.62 11.11
C ARG A 105 -3.05 -3.05 11.49
N VAL A 106 -4.13 -3.29 12.21
CA VAL A 106 -4.61 -4.65 12.51
C VAL A 106 -6.06 -4.78 12.08
N LEU A 107 -6.36 -5.79 11.25
CA LEU A 107 -7.71 -6.21 10.88
C LEU A 107 -8.03 -7.49 11.64
N GLU A 108 -9.08 -7.42 12.44
CA GLU A 108 -9.64 -8.54 13.19
C GLU A 108 -11.02 -8.88 12.63
N ARG A 109 -11.34 -10.17 12.57
CA ARG A 109 -12.65 -10.68 12.21
C ARG A 109 -12.91 -11.97 12.97
N ASP A 110 -14.12 -12.13 13.47
CA ASP A 110 -14.49 -13.31 14.26
C ASP A 110 -14.22 -14.61 13.48
N GLY A 111 -13.53 -15.56 14.14
CA GLY A 111 -13.16 -16.84 13.54
C GLY A 111 -11.92 -16.80 12.65
N PHE A 112 -11.24 -15.66 12.48
CA PHE A 112 -10.02 -15.55 11.68
C PHE A 112 -8.83 -15.05 12.51
N ARG A 113 -7.61 -15.45 12.12
CA ARG A 113 -6.40 -14.87 12.69
C ARG A 113 -6.33 -13.38 12.32
N PRO A 114 -5.93 -12.50 13.26
CA PRO A 114 -5.71 -11.10 12.94
C PRO A 114 -4.70 -10.93 11.80
N ARG A 115 -5.04 -10.05 10.86
CA ARG A 115 -4.14 -9.64 9.79
C ARG A 115 -3.45 -8.35 10.20
N LYS A 116 -2.12 -8.33 10.18
CA LYS A 116 -1.30 -7.22 10.65
C LYS A 116 -0.44 -6.63 9.53
N TRP A 117 -0.46 -5.30 9.41
CA TRP A 117 0.44 -4.54 8.56
C TRP A 117 1.33 -3.65 9.43
N LEU A 118 2.60 -3.57 9.06
CA LEU A 118 3.57 -2.64 9.65
C LEU A 118 4.08 -1.71 8.57
N TYR A 119 4.15 -0.42 8.87
CA TYR A 119 4.55 0.62 7.92
C TYR A 119 5.78 1.35 8.46
N ARG A 120 6.72 1.66 7.55
CA ARG A 120 7.94 2.42 7.86
C ARG A 120 7.99 3.69 7.04
N TRP A 121 8.36 4.79 7.67
CA TRP A 121 8.40 6.12 7.07
C TRP A 121 9.81 6.71 7.22
N ASP A 122 10.24 7.50 6.24
CA ASP A 122 11.46 8.31 6.35
C ASP A 122 11.20 9.65 7.06
N GLY A 123 12.21 10.53 7.09
CA GLY A 123 12.11 11.84 7.73
C GLY A 123 11.27 12.84 6.94
N GLU A 124 10.98 12.54 5.68
CA GLU A 124 10.25 13.38 4.74
C GLU A 124 8.79 12.93 4.52
N ASP A 125 8.26 12.16 5.48
CA ASP A 125 6.91 11.60 5.47
C ASP A 125 6.61 10.69 4.27
N ARG A 126 7.63 10.02 3.72
CA ARG A 126 7.47 9.04 2.63
C ARG A 126 7.45 7.64 3.19
N LEU A 127 6.54 6.81 2.68
CA LEU A 127 6.47 5.40 3.05
C LEU A 127 7.63 4.66 2.38
N VAL A 128 8.54 4.11 3.18
CA VAL A 128 9.76 3.40 2.75
C VAL A 128 9.71 1.91 3.06
N GLY A 129 8.54 1.40 3.43
CA GLY A 129 8.33 -0.03 3.44
C GLY A 129 7.05 -0.43 4.16
N CYS A 130 6.58 -1.62 3.83
CA CYS A 130 5.50 -2.25 4.57
C CYS A 130 5.67 -3.76 4.64
N THR A 131 5.32 -4.31 5.81
CA THR A 131 5.22 -5.75 6.05
C THR A 131 3.76 -6.13 6.02
N THR A 132 3.39 -7.09 5.18
CA THR A 132 2.02 -7.58 5.05
C THR A 132 1.74 -8.75 6.01
N PRO A 133 0.47 -9.11 6.24
CA PRO A 133 0.10 -10.22 7.11
C PRO A 133 0.62 -11.59 6.64
N VAL A 134 0.96 -11.72 5.35
CA VAL A 134 1.50 -12.96 4.76
C VAL A 134 3.04 -12.97 4.77
N GLY A 135 3.67 -11.97 5.40
CA GLY A 135 5.12 -11.90 5.59
C GLY A 135 5.88 -11.26 4.43
N GLU A 136 5.20 -10.87 3.35
CA GLU A 136 5.85 -10.10 2.29
C GLU A 136 6.23 -8.72 2.80
N MET A 137 7.46 -8.34 2.51
CA MET A 137 8.06 -7.08 2.93
C MET A 137 8.60 -6.39 1.69
N TRP A 138 8.15 -5.16 1.45
CA TRP A 138 8.77 -4.26 0.49
C TRP A 138 9.57 -3.20 1.26
N ALA A 139 10.76 -2.91 0.76
CA ALA A 139 11.73 -1.97 1.33
C ALA A 139 12.36 -1.15 0.19
#